data_AF-A0A8B8Z3N7-F1
#
_entry.id   AF-A0A8B8Z3N7-F1
#
_cell.length_a   1.000
_cell.length_b   1.000
_cell.length_c   1.000
_cell.angle_alpha   90.00
_cell.angle_beta   90.00
_cell.angle_gamma   90.00
#
_symmetry.space_group_name_H-M   'P 1'
#
loop_
_entity.id
_entity.type
_entity.pdbx_description
1 polymer ?
#
loop_
_entity_poly.entity_id
_entity_poly.type
_entity_poly.pdbx_seq_one_letter_code
_entity_poly.pdbx_strand_id
1 'polypeptide(L)'
;MASPQGGQIAIAMRLRNQLQSVYKMDPLRNEEEVRVKIKDLNEHIVCCLCAGYFVDATTITECLHTFCKSCIVKYLQTSKYCPMCNIKIHETQPLLNLKLDRVMQDIVYKLVPGLQDSEEKRIREFYQSRGLDRVTQPSGEEPALSNLGLPFSSFDHSKAHYYRYDEQLSLCLERLSSGKDKNKSVLQNKYVRCSVRAEVRHLRRVLCHRLMLNPQHVQLLFDNEVLPDHMTMKQIWLSRWFGKPSPLLLQYSVKEKRR
;
A
#
# COMPACT_ATOMS: atom_id res chain seq x y z
N MET A 1 27.55 13.30 37.59
CA MET A 1 27.78 12.65 36.28
C MET A 1 26.44 12.60 35.56
N ALA A 2 26.22 13.50 34.60
CA ALA A 2 24.95 13.63 33.89
C ALA A 2 24.92 12.70 32.66
N SER A 3 23.87 11.88 32.56
CA SER A 3 23.69 10.88 31.49
C SER A 3 23.35 11.52 30.14
N PRO A 4 23.76 10.91 29.00
CA PRO A 4 23.60 11.48 27.66
C PRO A 4 22.20 11.19 27.09
N GLN A 5 21.16 11.87 27.60
CA GLN A 5 19.78 11.71 27.10
C GLN A 5 19.51 12.48 25.78
N GLY A 6 20.41 13.37 25.36
CA GLY A 6 20.22 14.21 24.16
C GLY A 6 20.37 13.49 22.82
N GLY A 7 21.13 12.39 22.77
CA GLY A 7 21.41 11.68 21.51
C GLY A 7 20.22 10.90 20.95
N GLN A 8 19.41 10.29 21.83
CA GLN A 8 18.27 9.48 21.42
C GLN A 8 17.10 10.33 20.90
N ILE A 9 16.88 11.50 21.49
CA ILE A 9 15.86 12.47 21.05
C ILE A 9 16.18 13.01 19.66
N ALA A 10 17.46 13.33 19.40
CA ALA A 10 17.91 13.82 18.10
C ALA A 10 17.74 12.78 16.97
N ILE A 11 18.00 11.49 17.27
CA ILE A 11 17.81 10.39 16.31
C ILE A 11 16.33 10.17 16.02
N ALA A 12 15.47 10.18 17.05
CA ALA A 12 14.02 10.07 16.89
C ALA A 12 13.43 11.27 16.12
N MET A 13 13.96 12.48 16.32
CA MET A 13 13.57 13.67 15.56
C MET A 13 14.01 13.60 14.09
N ARG A 14 15.22 13.11 13.79
CA ARG A 14 15.66 12.90 12.40
C ARG A 14 14.81 11.85 11.69
N LEU A 15 14.55 10.71 12.33
CA LEU A 15 13.65 9.68 11.80
C LEU A 15 12.23 10.22 11.62
N ARG A 16 11.71 11.02 12.57
CA ARG A 16 10.41 11.68 12.43
C ARG A 16 10.37 12.62 11.23
N ASN A 17 11.37 13.46 11.03
CA ASN A 17 11.43 14.41 9.92
C ASN A 17 11.61 13.71 8.57
N GLN A 18 12.46 12.68 8.52
CA GLN A 18 12.70 11.88 7.32
C GLN A 18 11.48 11.02 6.94
N LEU A 19 10.74 10.51 7.94
CA LEU A 19 9.48 9.84 7.69
C LEU A 19 8.38 10.84 7.34
N GLN A 20 8.33 12.02 7.95
CA GLN A 20 7.34 13.06 7.62
C GLN A 20 7.45 13.55 6.17
N SER A 21 8.65 13.65 5.59
CA SER A 21 8.79 13.98 4.16
C SER A 21 8.24 12.86 3.27
N VAL A 22 8.52 11.60 3.62
CA VAL A 22 7.99 10.43 2.89
C VAL A 22 6.47 10.31 3.04
N TYR A 23 5.91 10.59 4.23
CA TYR A 23 4.46 10.51 4.48
C TYR A 23 3.67 11.76 4.06
N LYS A 24 4.31 12.93 3.89
CA LYS A 24 3.69 14.10 3.24
C LYS A 24 3.47 13.89 1.76
N MET A 25 4.27 13.01 1.14
CA MET A 25 4.10 12.59 -0.24
C MET A 25 3.07 11.47 -0.41
N ASP A 26 2.34 11.08 0.65
CA ASP A 26 1.26 10.09 0.59
C ASP A 26 0.11 10.66 -0.26
N PRO A 27 -0.06 10.24 -1.53
CA PRO A 27 -1.02 10.85 -2.45
C PRO A 27 -2.47 10.59 -2.01
N LEU A 28 -2.68 9.67 -1.07
CA LEU A 28 -3.98 9.36 -0.48
C LEU A 28 -4.41 10.36 0.61
N ARG A 29 -3.55 11.32 0.98
CA ARG A 29 -3.82 12.35 2.00
C ARG A 29 -4.11 13.73 1.45
N ASN A 30 -3.76 14.00 0.20
CA ASN A 30 -4.17 15.23 -0.47
C ASN A 30 -5.54 15.00 -1.11
N GLU A 31 -6.55 15.74 -0.65
CA GLU A 31 -7.87 15.81 -1.32
C GLU A 31 -7.81 16.59 -2.66
N GLU A 32 -6.66 17.17 -3.00
CA GLU A 32 -6.45 17.85 -4.28
C GLU A 32 -6.19 16.83 -5.41
N GLU A 33 -7.06 16.86 -6.43
CA GLU A 33 -6.85 16.10 -7.66
C GLU A 33 -5.56 16.53 -8.36
N VAL A 34 -4.54 15.66 -8.33
CA VAL A 34 -3.30 15.86 -9.08
C VAL A 34 -3.55 15.54 -10.56
N ARG A 35 -3.45 16.56 -11.42
CA ARG A 35 -3.54 16.40 -12.87
C ARG A 35 -2.15 16.33 -13.49
N VAL A 36 -1.81 15.19 -14.09
CA VAL A 36 -0.53 14.98 -14.80
C VAL A 36 -0.82 14.78 -16.28
N LYS A 37 -0.01 15.39 -17.16
CA LYS A 37 -0.15 15.15 -18.60
C LYS A 37 0.53 13.83 -18.94
N ILE A 38 -0.18 12.95 -19.66
CA ILE A 38 0.34 11.61 -19.98
C ILE A 38 1.67 11.65 -20.74
N LYS A 39 1.87 12.67 -21.60
CA LYS A 39 3.11 12.87 -22.36
C LYS A 39 4.35 12.98 -21.47
N ASP A 40 4.20 13.51 -20.26
CA ASP A 40 5.29 13.68 -19.30
C ASP A 40 5.63 12.36 -18.60
N LEU A 41 4.74 11.34 -18.70
CA LEU A 41 4.93 9.99 -18.17
C LEU A 41 5.41 9.01 -19.24
N ASN A 42 5.25 9.33 -20.52
CA ASN A 42 5.52 8.42 -21.64
C ASN A 42 6.93 7.81 -21.61
N GLU A 43 7.94 8.58 -21.19
CA GLU A 43 9.32 8.09 -21.05
C GLU A 43 9.47 6.91 -20.08
N HIS A 44 8.52 6.74 -19.16
CA HIS A 44 8.54 5.68 -18.15
C HIS A 44 7.60 4.53 -18.46
N ILE A 45 6.61 4.70 -19.35
CA ILE A 45 5.52 3.72 -19.56
C ILE A 45 5.41 3.19 -21.00
N VAL A 46 6.28 3.66 -21.90
CA VAL A 46 6.32 3.26 -23.32
C VAL A 46 7.46 2.30 -23.57
N CYS A 47 7.17 1.23 -24.30
CA CYS A 47 8.16 0.28 -24.76
C CYS A 47 8.93 0.83 -25.97
N CYS A 48 10.26 0.91 -25.87
CA CYS A 48 11.12 1.39 -26.94
C CYS A 48 11.14 0.48 -28.19
N LEU A 49 10.75 -0.80 -28.06
CA LEU A 49 10.75 -1.74 -29.19
C LEU A 49 9.53 -1.59 -30.11
N CYS A 50 8.37 -1.23 -29.57
CA CYS A 50 7.14 -1.07 -30.36
C CYS A 50 6.58 0.37 -30.35
N ALA A 51 7.21 1.27 -29.60
CA ALA A 51 6.75 2.65 -29.37
C ALA A 51 5.31 2.76 -28.81
N GLY A 52 4.77 1.69 -28.23
CA GLY A 52 3.48 1.64 -27.56
C GLY A 52 3.61 1.49 -26.05
N TYR A 53 2.51 1.70 -25.31
CA TYR A 53 2.47 1.46 -23.87
C TYR A 53 2.74 -0.01 -23.52
N PHE A 54 3.28 -0.27 -22.33
CA PHE A 54 3.57 -1.63 -21.90
C PHE A 54 2.31 -2.52 -21.87
N VAL A 55 2.41 -3.66 -22.54
CA VAL A 55 1.47 -4.78 -22.46
C VAL A 55 2.26 -6.02 -22.04
N ASP A 56 1.80 -6.65 -20.96
CA ASP A 56 2.57 -7.65 -20.21
C ASP A 56 4.00 -7.15 -19.93
N ALA A 57 4.12 -6.05 -19.18
CA ALA A 57 5.38 -5.43 -18.79
C ALA A 57 6.34 -6.50 -18.26
N THR A 58 7.51 -6.60 -18.89
CA THR A 58 8.51 -7.63 -18.65
C THR A 58 9.84 -6.95 -18.45
N THR A 59 10.43 -7.17 -17.30
CA THR A 59 11.67 -6.53 -16.85
C THR A 59 12.82 -7.52 -16.88
N ILE A 60 13.96 -7.06 -17.39
CA ILE A 60 15.23 -7.80 -17.35
C ILE A 60 15.81 -7.65 -15.94
N THR A 61 16.07 -8.76 -15.24
CA THR A 61 16.60 -8.72 -13.85
C THR A 61 17.97 -8.06 -13.75
N GLU A 62 18.84 -8.27 -14.73
CA GLU A 62 20.23 -7.81 -14.71
C GLU A 62 20.38 -6.28 -14.85
N CYS A 63 19.44 -5.61 -15.52
CA CYS A 63 19.55 -4.18 -15.82
C CYS A 63 18.29 -3.36 -15.55
N LEU A 64 17.22 -4.01 -15.08
CA LEU A 64 15.94 -3.39 -14.70
C LEU A 64 15.24 -2.59 -15.81
N HIS A 65 15.58 -2.85 -17.07
CA HIS A 65 14.88 -2.30 -18.22
C HIS A 65 13.62 -3.10 -18.54
N THR A 66 12.52 -2.38 -18.82
CA THR A 66 11.18 -2.93 -19.00
C THR A 66 10.72 -2.83 -20.46
N PHE A 67 10.04 -3.87 -20.95
CA PHE A 67 9.52 -3.98 -22.32
C PHE A 67 8.17 -4.70 -22.32
N CYS A 68 7.42 -4.67 -23.43
CA CYS A 68 6.31 -5.61 -23.61
C CYS A 68 6.85 -7.04 -23.74
N LYS A 69 6.17 -8.02 -23.13
CA LYS A 69 6.57 -9.44 -23.17
C LYS A 69 6.84 -9.93 -24.59
N SER A 70 5.88 -9.71 -25.49
CA SER A 70 5.98 -10.15 -26.89
C SER A 70 7.16 -9.50 -27.62
N CYS A 71 7.46 -8.23 -27.33
CA CYS A 71 8.56 -7.49 -27.94
C CYS A 71 9.92 -8.03 -27.49
N ILE A 72 10.17 -8.15 -26.19
CA ILE A 72 11.47 -8.59 -25.68
C ILE A 72 11.71 -10.07 -25.99
N VAL A 73 10.69 -10.93 -25.86
CA VAL A 73 10.84 -12.35 -26.20
C VAL A 73 11.19 -12.54 -27.67
N LYS A 74 10.55 -11.78 -28.58
CA LYS A 74 10.87 -11.80 -30.01
C LYS A 74 12.29 -11.30 -30.28
N TYR A 75 12.70 -10.19 -29.68
CA TYR A 75 14.04 -9.63 -29.86
C TYR A 75 15.14 -10.61 -29.40
N LEU A 76 14.89 -11.34 -28.31
CA LEU A 76 15.87 -12.28 -27.76
C LEU A 76 16.00 -13.60 -28.54
N GLN A 77 15.20 -13.78 -29.60
CA GLN A 77 15.43 -14.87 -30.56
C GLN A 77 16.69 -14.61 -31.40
N THR A 78 17.06 -13.34 -31.59
CA THR A 78 18.21 -12.94 -32.45
C THR A 78 19.36 -12.33 -31.66
N SER A 79 19.14 -11.86 -30.43
CA SER A 79 20.17 -11.22 -29.61
C SER A 79 20.11 -11.72 -28.16
N LYS A 80 21.24 -11.64 -27.44
CA LYS A 80 21.31 -11.97 -26.00
C LYS A 80 21.55 -10.74 -25.13
N TYR A 81 21.48 -9.55 -25.72
CA TYR A 81 21.81 -8.28 -25.10
C TYR A 81 20.56 -7.43 -24.91
N CYS A 82 20.56 -6.56 -23.90
CA CYS A 82 19.47 -5.63 -23.67
C CYS A 82 19.38 -4.60 -24.81
N PRO A 83 18.18 -4.35 -25.40
CA PRO A 83 18.01 -3.34 -26.45
C PRO A 83 18.36 -1.90 -26.03
N MET A 84 18.29 -1.58 -24.73
CA MET A 84 18.50 -0.20 -24.25
C MET A 84 19.93 0.09 -23.82
N CYS A 85 20.57 -0.85 -23.10
CA CYS A 85 21.90 -0.62 -22.51
C CYS A 85 22.97 -1.58 -23.04
N ASN A 86 22.62 -2.51 -23.92
CA ASN A 86 23.52 -3.51 -24.49
C ASN A 86 24.24 -4.40 -23.45
N ILE A 87 23.70 -4.50 -22.23
CA ILE A 87 24.18 -5.46 -21.22
C ILE A 87 23.73 -6.86 -21.61
N LYS A 88 24.63 -7.85 -21.51
CA LYS A 88 24.31 -9.25 -21.78
C LYS A 88 23.35 -9.79 -20.72
N ILE A 89 22.20 -10.29 -21.14
CA ILE A 89 21.13 -10.72 -20.24
C ILE A 89 21.45 -12.08 -19.62
N HIS A 90 21.98 -13.01 -20.43
CA HIS A 90 22.38 -14.34 -20.00
C HIS A 90 23.34 -14.97 -21.03
N GLU A 91 24.19 -15.90 -20.60
CA GLU A 91 25.15 -16.64 -21.44
C GLU A 91 24.49 -17.46 -22.56
N THR A 92 23.59 -18.36 -22.19
CA THR A 92 22.93 -19.29 -23.12
C THR A 92 21.44 -19.02 -23.29
N GLN A 93 20.73 -18.67 -22.21
CA GLN A 93 19.27 -18.65 -22.16
C GLN A 93 18.70 -17.32 -21.61
N PRO A 94 18.63 -16.26 -22.43
CA PRO A 94 18.17 -14.92 -22.03
C PRO A 94 16.78 -14.88 -21.36
N LEU A 95 15.90 -15.83 -21.69
CA LEU A 95 14.54 -15.88 -21.15
C LEU A 95 14.47 -16.17 -19.63
N LEU A 96 15.51 -16.78 -19.04
CA LEU A 96 15.53 -17.08 -17.60
C LEU A 96 15.58 -15.82 -16.72
N ASN A 97 16.23 -14.77 -17.24
CA ASN A 97 16.43 -13.49 -16.56
C ASN A 97 15.37 -12.44 -16.93
N LEU A 98 14.24 -12.90 -17.49
CA LEU A 98 13.05 -12.08 -17.67
C LEU A 98 12.04 -12.36 -16.56
N LYS A 99 11.44 -11.31 -16.01
CA LYS A 99 10.35 -11.41 -15.05
C LYS A 99 9.20 -10.51 -15.47
N LEU A 100 7.97 -11.01 -15.32
CA LEU A 100 6.78 -10.18 -15.48
C LEU A 100 6.73 -9.16 -14.35
N ASP A 101 6.67 -7.89 -14.71
CA ASP A 101 6.55 -6.79 -13.77
C ASP A 101 5.07 -6.41 -13.64
N ARG A 102 4.39 -7.14 -12.75
CA ARG A 102 2.95 -6.94 -12.52
C ARG A 102 2.67 -5.54 -11.97
N VAL A 103 3.55 -5.01 -11.14
CA VAL A 103 3.38 -3.68 -10.54
C VAL A 103 3.49 -2.61 -11.61
N MET A 104 4.50 -2.70 -12.47
CA MET A 104 4.63 -1.78 -13.60
C MET A 104 3.43 -1.88 -14.54
N GLN A 105 2.96 -3.09 -14.84
CA GLN A 105 1.76 -3.28 -15.66
C GLN A 105 0.52 -2.63 -15.04
N ASP A 106 0.31 -2.80 -13.73
CA ASP A 106 -0.81 -2.17 -13.01
C ASP A 106 -0.72 -0.65 -13.03
N ILE A 107 0.50 -0.10 -12.91
CA ILE A 107 0.74 1.34 -13.02
C ILE A 107 0.32 1.81 -14.41
N VAL A 108 0.77 1.16 -15.48
CA VAL A 108 0.40 1.55 -16.85
C VAL A 108 -1.11 1.47 -17.08
N TYR A 109 -1.77 0.40 -16.65
CA TYR A 109 -3.23 0.27 -16.82
C TYR A 109 -4.04 1.26 -15.99
N LYS A 110 -3.55 1.68 -14.82
CA LYS A 110 -4.20 2.74 -14.03
C LYS A 110 -3.95 4.14 -14.59
N LEU A 111 -2.80 4.38 -15.21
CA LEU A 111 -2.43 5.69 -15.75
C LEU A 111 -3.03 5.97 -17.13
N VAL A 112 -3.14 4.95 -17.99
CA VAL A 112 -3.60 5.11 -19.38
C VAL A 112 -5.07 4.66 -19.50
N PRO A 113 -6.03 5.59 -19.67
CA PRO A 113 -7.45 5.25 -19.74
C PRO A 113 -7.76 4.35 -20.93
N GLY A 114 -8.57 3.30 -20.71
CA GLY A 114 -9.06 2.40 -21.75
C GLY A 114 -8.02 1.45 -22.35
N LEU A 115 -6.75 1.51 -21.92
CA LEU A 115 -5.71 0.64 -22.45
C LEU A 115 -5.98 -0.83 -22.13
N GLN A 116 -6.31 -1.14 -20.88
CA GLN A 116 -6.63 -2.50 -20.44
C GLN A 116 -7.83 -3.09 -21.19
N ASP A 117 -8.92 -2.32 -21.30
CA ASP A 117 -10.13 -2.74 -22.03
C ASP A 117 -9.84 -2.96 -23.51
N SER A 118 -9.04 -2.09 -24.12
CA SER A 118 -8.66 -2.21 -25.53
C SER A 118 -7.83 -3.47 -25.80
N GLU A 119 -6.93 -3.82 -24.87
CA GLU A 119 -6.12 -5.02 -24.99
C GLU A 119 -6.96 -6.28 -24.75
N GLU A 120 -7.84 -6.28 -23.76
CA GLU A 120 -8.77 -7.40 -23.54
C GLU A 120 -9.68 -7.63 -24.76
N LYS A 121 -10.16 -6.55 -25.38
CA LYS A 121 -10.95 -6.62 -26.61
C LYS A 121 -10.15 -7.26 -27.75
N ARG A 122 -8.91 -6.83 -27.99
CA ARG A 122 -8.02 -7.42 -29.02
C ARG A 122 -7.78 -8.90 -28.78
N ILE A 123 -7.52 -9.30 -27.53
CA ILE A 123 -7.35 -10.70 -27.15
C ILE A 123 -8.62 -11.47 -27.49
N ARG A 124 -9.79 -10.97 -27.08
CA ARG A 124 -11.09 -11.62 -27.33
C ARG A 124 -11.36 -11.82 -28.82
N GLU A 125 -11.16 -10.77 -29.62
CA GLU A 125 -11.34 -10.81 -31.08
C GLU A 125 -10.38 -11.83 -31.73
N PHE A 126 -9.12 -11.89 -31.27
CA PHE A 126 -8.15 -12.85 -31.78
C PHE A 126 -8.59 -14.31 -31.57
N TYR A 127 -9.00 -14.67 -30.35
CA TYR A 127 -9.45 -16.04 -30.04
C TYR A 127 -10.76 -16.39 -30.76
N GLN A 128 -11.74 -15.46 -30.78
CA GLN A 128 -12.99 -15.66 -31.52
C GLN A 128 -12.74 -15.88 -33.02
N SER A 129 -11.82 -15.14 -33.63
CA SER A 129 -11.48 -15.29 -35.06
C SER A 129 -10.92 -16.68 -35.41
N ARG A 130 -10.41 -17.41 -34.41
CA ARG A 130 -9.83 -18.74 -34.55
C ARG A 130 -10.77 -19.87 -34.12
N GLY A 131 -11.99 -19.54 -33.66
CA GLY A 131 -12.92 -20.50 -33.10
C GLY A 131 -12.42 -21.15 -31.81
N LEU A 132 -11.54 -20.46 -31.07
CA LEU A 132 -10.99 -20.94 -29.81
C LEU A 132 -11.62 -20.17 -28.66
N ASP A 133 -12.02 -20.87 -27.61
CA ASP A 133 -12.34 -20.23 -26.33
C ASP A 133 -11.05 -19.82 -25.64
N ARG A 134 -11.06 -18.65 -25.00
CA ARG A 134 -9.93 -18.21 -24.19
C ARG A 134 -9.75 -19.21 -23.05
N VAL A 135 -8.64 -19.94 -23.06
CA VAL A 135 -8.16 -20.65 -21.86
C VAL A 135 -7.76 -19.58 -20.85
N THR A 136 -8.71 -19.16 -20.01
CA THR A 136 -8.38 -18.48 -18.77
C THR A 136 -7.57 -19.50 -17.99
N GLN A 137 -6.24 -19.37 -17.93
CA GLN A 137 -5.53 -20.10 -16.89
C GLN A 137 -6.17 -19.65 -15.58
N PRO A 138 -6.84 -20.55 -14.84
CA PRO A 138 -7.32 -20.17 -13.53
C PRO A 138 -6.09 -19.73 -12.76
N SER A 139 -6.07 -18.48 -12.31
CA SER A 139 -5.18 -18.07 -11.25
C SER A 139 -5.60 -18.83 -9.99
N GLY A 140 -5.19 -20.10 -9.90
CA GLY A 140 -5.24 -20.98 -8.73
C GLY A 140 -6.58 -21.04 -7.98
N GLU A 141 -7.53 -21.82 -8.48
CA GLU A 141 -8.46 -22.57 -7.63
C GLU A 141 -8.24 -24.06 -7.93
N GLU A 142 -7.18 -24.63 -7.36
CA GLU A 142 -7.06 -26.08 -7.22
C GLU A 142 -7.72 -26.49 -5.90
N PRO A 143 -8.48 -27.60 -5.85
CA PRO A 143 -9.19 -28.04 -4.65
C PRO A 143 -8.19 -28.33 -3.53
N ALA A 144 -8.55 -27.91 -2.32
CA ALA A 144 -7.75 -28.05 -1.12
C ALA A 144 -7.28 -29.51 -0.89
N LEU A 145 -6.00 -29.78 -1.20
CA LEU A 145 -5.28 -30.90 -0.60
C LEU A 145 -4.19 -30.34 0.34
N SER A 146 -4.56 -30.30 1.62
CA SER A 146 -3.70 -30.55 2.79
C SER A 146 -2.18 -30.26 2.69
N ASN A 147 -1.82 -29.05 3.10
CA ASN A 147 -0.93 -28.79 4.25
C ASN A 147 0.44 -29.52 4.32
N LEU A 148 1.44 -29.03 3.58
CA LEU A 148 2.86 -29.09 3.97
C LEU A 148 3.62 -27.81 3.53
N GLY A 149 3.76 -26.85 4.43
CA GLY A 149 5.07 -26.26 4.72
C GLY A 149 5.69 -25.15 3.84
N LEU A 150 4.98 -24.49 2.92
CA LEU A 150 5.54 -23.30 2.22
C LEU A 150 4.49 -22.17 2.09
N PRO A 151 4.62 -21.02 2.80
CA PRO A 151 3.74 -19.89 2.58
C PRO A 151 4.29 -19.00 1.46
N PHE A 152 4.27 -19.50 0.23
CA PHE A 152 4.25 -18.65 -0.96
C PHE A 152 3.03 -19.01 -1.79
N SER A 153 1.85 -18.88 -1.18
CA SER A 153 0.63 -18.65 -1.95
C SER A 153 0.92 -17.48 -2.89
N SER A 154 0.68 -17.63 -4.20
CA SER A 154 0.89 -16.61 -5.22
C SER A 154 0.23 -15.29 -4.80
N PHE A 155 1.01 -14.40 -4.18
CA PHE A 155 0.49 -13.15 -3.66
C PHE A 155 0.24 -12.21 -4.85
N ASP A 156 -1.01 -11.80 -5.02
CA ASP A 156 -1.39 -10.83 -6.03
C ASP A 156 -0.79 -9.46 -5.67
N HIS A 157 0.38 -9.18 -6.24
CA HIS A 157 1.11 -7.95 -5.99
C HIS A 157 0.30 -6.68 -6.33
N SER A 158 -0.72 -6.78 -7.19
CA SER A 158 -1.63 -5.67 -7.48
C SER A 158 -2.39 -5.20 -6.23
N LYS A 159 -2.59 -6.08 -5.25
CA LYS A 159 -3.28 -5.81 -3.97
C LYS A 159 -2.32 -5.59 -2.80
N ALA A 160 -1.00 -5.65 -3.04
CA ALA A 160 0.01 -5.47 -2.01
C ALA A 160 -0.11 -4.14 -1.23
N HIS A 161 -0.65 -3.12 -1.87
CA HIS A 161 -0.79 -1.77 -1.32
C HIS A 161 -2.00 -1.60 -0.36
N TYR A 162 -2.86 -2.62 -0.22
CA TYR A 162 -4.04 -2.55 0.63
C TYR A 162 -3.70 -2.54 2.12
N TYR A 163 -4.47 -1.78 2.91
CA TYR A 163 -4.29 -1.64 4.37
C TYR A 163 -4.31 -2.97 5.15
N ARG A 164 -4.91 -4.02 4.58
CA ARG A 164 -4.92 -5.38 5.14
C ARG A 164 -3.51 -5.95 5.34
N TYR A 165 -2.57 -5.57 4.46
CA TYR A 165 -1.22 -6.11 4.44
C TYR A 165 -0.20 -5.20 5.14
N ASP A 166 -0.65 -4.04 5.64
CA ASP A 166 0.19 -3.16 6.43
C ASP A 166 0.61 -3.84 7.75
N GLU A 167 1.74 -3.39 8.28
CA GLU A 167 2.13 -3.63 9.67
C GLU A 167 0.97 -3.25 10.62
N GLN A 168 0.71 -4.09 11.63
CA GLN A 168 -0.41 -3.92 12.55
C GLN A 168 0.08 -3.40 13.91
N LEU A 169 -0.60 -2.40 14.45
CA LEU A 169 -0.38 -1.87 15.80
C LEU A 169 -1.51 -2.31 16.73
N SER A 170 -1.16 -2.65 17.97
CA SER A 170 -2.14 -2.94 19.03
C SER A 170 -2.30 -1.72 19.94
N LEU A 171 -3.54 -1.31 20.15
CA LEU A 171 -3.96 -0.12 20.87
C LEU A 171 -4.83 -0.51 22.07
N CYS A 172 -4.75 0.26 23.15
CA CYS A 172 -5.69 0.23 24.27
C CYS A 172 -6.41 1.58 24.35
N LEU A 173 -7.74 1.56 24.33
CA LEU A 173 -8.59 2.74 24.41
C LEU A 173 -9.28 2.80 25.77
N GLU A 174 -8.86 3.77 26.57
CA GLU A 174 -9.43 4.01 27.90
C GLU A 174 -10.32 5.23 27.92
N ARG A 175 -11.38 5.15 28.72
CA ARG A 175 -12.25 6.30 28.92
C ARG A 175 -11.54 7.30 29.83
N LEU A 176 -11.44 8.56 29.41
CA LEU A 176 -11.00 9.62 30.31
C LEU A 176 -12.05 9.80 31.42
N SER A 177 -11.67 9.49 32.66
CA SER A 177 -12.56 9.50 33.82
C SER A 177 -12.92 10.93 34.20
N SER A 178 -14.20 11.28 34.11
CA SER A 178 -14.74 12.50 34.73
C SER A 178 -15.58 12.04 35.92
N GLY A 179 -15.19 12.43 37.13
CA GLY A 179 -15.65 11.88 38.41
C GLY A 179 -17.13 12.07 38.78
N LYS A 180 -18.06 12.18 37.82
CA LYS A 180 -19.49 12.35 38.09
C LYS A 180 -20.47 11.50 37.26
N ASP A 181 -20.03 10.57 36.41
CA ASP A 181 -20.96 9.79 35.58
C ASP A 181 -20.72 8.27 35.68
N LYS A 182 -21.47 7.60 36.56
CA LYS A 182 -21.47 6.13 36.70
C LYS A 182 -22.26 5.38 35.61
N ASN A 183 -22.88 6.10 34.66
CA ASN A 183 -23.88 5.51 33.74
C ASN A 183 -23.72 5.83 32.24
N LYS A 184 -22.52 6.18 31.76
CA LYS A 184 -22.28 6.41 30.32
C LYS A 184 -21.65 5.19 29.65
N SER A 185 -22.09 4.92 28.40
CA SER A 185 -21.62 3.88 27.50
C SER A 185 -20.09 3.70 27.56
N VAL A 186 -19.63 2.68 28.28
CA VAL A 186 -18.22 2.30 28.36
C VAL A 186 -17.93 1.30 27.24
N LEU A 187 -16.82 1.50 26.54
CA LEU A 187 -16.34 0.56 25.55
C LEU A 187 -16.07 -0.81 26.20
N GLN A 188 -16.85 -1.83 25.83
CA GLN A 188 -16.68 -3.19 26.36
C GLN A 188 -15.34 -3.80 25.95
N ASN A 189 -14.93 -3.58 24.70
CA ASN A 189 -13.65 -4.04 24.17
C ASN A 189 -12.68 -2.86 24.03
N LYS A 190 -11.74 -2.75 24.98
CA LYS A 190 -10.77 -1.65 25.03
C LYS A 190 -9.62 -1.80 24.04
N TYR A 191 -9.39 -3.01 23.51
CA TYR A 191 -8.25 -3.27 22.64
C TYR A 191 -8.64 -3.25 21.16
N VAL A 192 -7.85 -2.55 20.36
CA VAL A 192 -8.02 -2.46 18.90
C VAL A 192 -6.70 -2.80 18.23
N ARG A 193 -6.75 -3.57 17.14
CA ARG A 193 -5.62 -3.77 16.25
C ARG A 193 -5.95 -3.17 14.89
N CYS A 194 -5.03 -2.38 14.35
CA CYS A 194 -5.23 -1.73 13.05
C CYS A 194 -3.91 -1.49 12.32
N SER A 195 -4.00 -1.19 11.03
CA SER A 195 -2.86 -0.74 10.22
C SER A 195 -2.14 0.44 10.87
N VAL A 196 -0.81 0.45 10.76
CA VAL A 196 0.06 1.60 11.08
C VAL A 196 -0.35 2.91 10.40
N ARG A 197 -1.00 2.83 9.23
CA ARG A 197 -1.47 3.97 8.42
C ARG A 197 -2.87 4.43 8.82
N ALA A 198 -3.59 3.70 9.67
CA ALA A 198 -4.86 4.15 10.18
C ALA A 198 -4.71 5.49 10.93
N GLU A 199 -5.60 6.43 10.66
CA GLU A 199 -5.61 7.75 11.28
C GLU A 199 -6.60 7.86 12.46
N VAL A 200 -6.42 8.88 13.30
CA VAL A 200 -7.29 9.19 14.45
C VAL A 200 -8.77 9.27 14.07
N ARG A 201 -9.11 9.87 12.92
CA ARG A 201 -10.50 9.92 12.43
C ARG A 201 -11.13 8.54 12.24
N HIS A 202 -10.36 7.53 11.83
CA HIS A 202 -10.85 6.16 11.65
C HIS A 202 -11.17 5.53 13.01
N LEU A 203 -10.28 5.73 14.00
CA LEU A 203 -10.48 5.22 15.34
C LEU A 203 -11.67 5.91 16.03
N ARG A 204 -11.84 7.22 15.81
CA ARG A 204 -13.03 7.96 16.24
C ARG A 204 -14.31 7.41 15.60
N ARG A 205 -14.31 7.08 14.30
CA ARG A 205 -15.47 6.43 13.64
C ARG A 205 -15.81 5.08 14.28
N VAL A 206 -14.80 4.27 14.60
CA VAL A 206 -15.00 2.98 15.30
C VAL A 206 -15.61 3.20 16.68
N LEU A 207 -15.11 4.16 17.46
CA LEU A 207 -15.67 4.53 18.76
C LEU A 207 -17.11 5.01 18.63
N CYS A 208 -17.42 5.87 17.65
CA CYS A 208 -18.76 6.37 17.40
C CYS A 208 -19.74 5.23 17.12
N HIS A 209 -19.35 4.27 16.27
CA HIS A 209 -20.17 3.10 15.96
C HIS A 209 -20.37 2.20 17.18
N ARG A 210 -19.31 1.96 17.97
CA ARG A 210 -19.38 1.09 19.16
C ARG A 210 -20.16 1.71 20.32
N LEU A 211 -20.16 3.04 20.43
CA LEU A 211 -20.83 3.78 21.51
C LEU A 211 -22.18 4.36 21.08
N MET A 212 -22.58 4.20 19.81
CA MET A 212 -23.77 4.82 19.22
C MET A 212 -23.81 6.36 19.39
N LEU A 213 -22.68 7.02 19.11
CA LEU A 213 -22.50 8.46 19.24
C LEU A 213 -22.09 9.11 17.93
N ASN A 214 -22.35 10.42 17.81
CA ASN A 214 -21.86 11.21 16.68
C ASN A 214 -20.38 11.60 16.84
N PRO A 215 -19.61 11.73 15.73
CA PRO A 215 -18.20 12.12 15.76
C PRO A 215 -17.91 13.40 16.52
N GLN A 216 -18.81 14.38 16.49
CA GLN A 216 -18.65 15.67 17.20
C GLN A 216 -18.53 15.50 18.72
N HIS A 217 -19.08 14.42 19.26
CA HIS A 217 -19.07 14.16 20.69
C HIS A 217 -17.84 13.36 21.13
N VAL A 218 -17.15 12.65 20.23
CA VAL A 218 -16.03 11.77 20.58
C VAL A 218 -14.70 12.44 20.24
N GLN A 219 -13.83 12.59 21.24
CA GLN A 219 -12.45 13.03 21.06
C GLN A 219 -11.48 11.94 21.50
N LEU A 220 -10.39 11.79 20.76
CA LEU A 220 -9.30 10.88 21.07
C LEU A 220 -8.13 11.70 21.61
N LEU A 221 -7.52 11.25 22.70
CA LEU A 221 -6.53 11.98 23.45
C LEU A 221 -5.31 11.10 23.75
N PHE A 222 -4.19 11.76 23.96
CA PHE A 222 -2.99 11.18 24.57
C PHE A 222 -2.43 12.21 25.55
N ASP A 223 -2.14 11.81 26.79
CA ASP A 223 -1.70 12.72 27.86
C ASP A 223 -2.61 13.96 28.02
N ASN A 224 -3.93 13.76 27.96
CA ASN A 224 -4.97 14.80 28.01
C ASN A 224 -4.98 15.80 26.83
N GLU A 225 -4.11 15.63 25.84
CA GLU A 225 -4.09 16.44 24.63
C GLU A 225 -4.90 15.79 23.51
N VAL A 226 -5.73 16.57 22.82
CA VAL A 226 -6.55 16.08 21.70
C VAL A 226 -5.67 15.80 20.50
N LEU A 227 -5.83 14.62 19.91
CA LEU A 227 -5.07 14.19 18.75
C LEU A 227 -5.68 14.73 17.45
N PRO A 228 -4.87 15.27 16.51
CA PRO A 228 -5.35 15.69 15.20
C PRO A 228 -5.90 14.51 14.40
N ASP A 229 -7.00 14.73 13.67
CA ASP A 229 -7.73 13.68 12.95
C ASP A 229 -6.89 12.96 11.88
N HIS A 230 -5.97 13.67 11.25
CA HIS A 230 -5.10 13.17 10.18
C HIS A 230 -3.83 12.45 10.68
N MET A 231 -3.60 12.43 12.00
CA MET A 231 -2.41 11.80 12.56
C MET A 231 -2.55 10.27 12.49
N THR A 232 -1.52 9.58 11.98
CA THR A 232 -1.55 8.11 11.91
C THR A 232 -1.15 7.45 13.22
N MET A 233 -1.56 6.19 13.42
CA MET A 233 -1.18 5.41 14.59
C MET A 233 0.35 5.27 14.70
N LYS A 234 1.07 5.10 13.58
CA LYS A 234 2.55 5.06 13.59
C LYS A 234 3.17 6.39 13.99
N GLN A 235 2.61 7.52 13.53
CA GLN A 235 3.08 8.84 13.96
C GLN A 235 2.88 9.04 15.47
N ILE A 236 1.73 8.65 16.01
CA ILE A 236 1.46 8.72 17.47
C ILE A 236 2.45 7.83 18.23
N TRP A 237 2.66 6.60 17.76
CA TRP A 237 3.59 5.66 18.37
C TRP A 237 5.02 6.22 18.43
N LEU A 238 5.57 6.62 17.28
CA LEU A 238 6.94 7.14 17.21
C LEU A 238 7.11 8.47 17.95
N SER A 239 6.04 9.26 18.07
CA SER A 239 6.12 10.56 18.73
C SER A 239 5.94 10.50 20.24
N ARG A 240 5.13 9.57 20.75
CA ARG A 240 4.70 9.56 22.15
C ARG A 240 4.89 8.23 22.88
N TRP A 241 5.21 7.14 22.17
CA TRP A 241 5.31 5.77 22.70
C TRP A 241 6.57 5.01 22.25
N PHE A 242 7.56 5.73 21.73
CA PHE A 242 8.82 5.14 21.28
C PHE A 242 9.57 4.50 22.47
N GLY A 243 10.05 3.27 22.28
CA GLY A 243 10.76 2.51 23.32
C GLY A 243 9.86 1.90 24.41
N LYS A 244 8.55 2.17 24.40
CA LYS A 244 7.58 1.55 25.32
C LYS A 244 7.01 0.25 24.73
N PRO A 245 6.64 -0.73 25.57
CA PRO A 245 6.01 -1.95 25.09
C PRO A 245 4.61 -1.70 24.55
N SER A 246 4.16 -2.59 23.66
CA SER A 246 2.77 -2.69 23.23
C SER A 246 1.85 -3.07 24.40
N PRO A 247 0.58 -2.59 24.44
CA PRO A 247 -0.10 -1.75 23.44
C PRO A 247 0.07 -0.24 23.68
N LEU A 248 -0.14 0.54 22.61
CA LEU A 248 -0.21 2.00 22.71
C LEU A 248 -1.50 2.41 23.43
N LEU A 249 -1.35 3.10 24.56
CA LEU A 249 -2.47 3.59 25.36
C LEU A 249 -2.97 4.94 24.82
N LEU A 250 -4.27 5.02 24.54
CA LEU A 250 -4.96 6.24 24.13
C LEU A 250 -6.20 6.43 25.00
N GLN A 251 -6.52 7.67 25.33
CA GLN A 251 -7.75 8.00 26.02
C GLN A 251 -8.82 8.48 25.04
N TYR A 252 -10.09 8.29 25.36
CA TYR A 252 -11.19 8.95 24.65
C TYR A 252 -12.11 9.66 25.64
N SER A 253 -12.65 10.80 25.21
CA SER A 253 -13.69 11.54 25.94
C SER A 253 -14.94 11.68 25.08
N VAL A 254 -16.09 11.80 25.74
CA VAL A 254 -17.40 12.04 25.13
C VAL A 254 -17.92 13.31 25.76
N LYS A 255 -18.04 14.36 24.96
CA LYS A 255 -18.64 15.64 25.33
C LYS A 255 -20.14 15.55 25.12
N GLU A 256 -20.94 15.96 26.10
CA GLU A 256 -22.38 16.05 25.94
C GLU A 256 -22.77 17.24 25.07
N LYS A 257 -23.84 17.04 24.30
CA LYS A 257 -24.53 18.09 23.56
C LYS A 257 -25.05 19.10 24.60
N ARG A 258 -24.47 20.31 24.67
CA ARG A 258 -25.15 21.42 25.36
C ARG A 258 -26.47 21.65 24.61
N ARG A 259 -27.59 21.40 25.31
CA ARG A 259 -28.91 21.82 24.87
C ARG A 259 -28.96 23.34 24.77
#